data_AF-A0A4Y2DH76-F1
#
_entry.id   AF-A0A4Y2DH76-F1
#
_cell.length_a   1.000
_cell.length_b   1.000
_cell.length_c   1.000
_cell.angle_alpha   90.00
_cell.angle_beta   90.00
_cell.angle_gamma   90.00
#
_symmetry.space_group_name_H-M   'P 1'
#
loop_
_entity.id
_entity.type
_entity.pdbx_description
1 polymer ?
#
loop_
_entity_poly.entity_id
_entity_poly.type
_entity_poly.pdbx_seq_one_letter_code
_entity_poly.pdbx_strand_id
1 'polypeptide(L)'
;MLPSKTLASREEQSAPGHKKRKERLTLLAASNASGNHKIKVVIIGKASKPRALKHASISSLQVTYRNQKSAQMTQETFKNWFLDDFVPEVKKFLKEKKPALQP
;
A
#
# COMPACT_ATOMS: atom_id res chain seq x y z
N MET A 1 4.69 -8.53 16.91
CA MET A 1 3.67 -8.08 17.88
C MET A 1 2.78 -7.06 17.18
N LEU A 2 1.51 -7.39 16.94
CA LEU A 2 0.53 -6.43 16.44
C LEU A 2 -0.11 -5.71 17.64
N PRO A 3 -0.40 -4.40 17.55
CA PRO A 3 -1.00 -3.66 18.66
C PRO A 3 -2.40 -4.21 18.99
N SER A 4 -2.63 -4.55 20.25
CA SER A 4 -3.91 -5.05 20.76
C SER A 4 -4.88 -3.94 21.17
N LYS A 5 -4.43 -2.67 21.21
CA LYS A 5 -5.21 -1.51 21.63
C LYS A 5 -5.10 -0.39 20.60
N THR A 6 -6.23 0.23 20.27
CA THR A 6 -6.27 1.45 19.45
C THR A 6 -5.82 2.65 20.29
N LEU A 7 -4.74 3.30 19.85
CA LEU A 7 -4.29 4.58 20.39
C LEU A 7 -5.35 5.65 20.11
N ALA A 8 -5.66 6.46 21.12
CA ALA A 8 -6.59 7.57 21.02
C ALA A 8 -5.89 8.81 21.56
N SER A 9 -6.18 9.98 20.97
CA SER A 9 -5.66 11.25 21.50
C SER A 9 -6.21 11.51 22.91
N ARG A 10 -5.57 12.40 23.68
CA ARG A 10 -6.06 12.73 25.03
C ARG A 10 -7.48 13.27 24.98
N GLU A 11 -7.80 14.07 23.96
CA GLU A 11 -9.10 14.66 23.72
C GLU A 11 -10.17 13.59 23.42
N GLU A 12 -9.83 12.56 22.62
CA GLU A 12 -10.72 11.43 22.37
C GLU A 12 -10.95 10.56 23.61
N GLN A 13 -9.94 10.41 24.47
CA GLN A 13 -10.08 9.65 25.71
C GLN A 13 -10.97 10.37 26.72
N SER A 14 -10.93 11.70 26.72
CA SER A 14 -11.70 12.55 27.63
C SER A 14 -13.13 12.86 27.16
N ALA A 15 -13.57 12.33 26.00
CA ALA A 15 -14.90 12.59 25.44
C ALA A 15 -15.85 11.40 25.71
N PRO A 16 -16.72 11.48 26.74
CA PRO A 16 -17.64 10.39 27.08
C PRO A 16 -18.62 10.13 25.93
N GLY A 17 -18.84 8.86 25.58
CA GLY A 17 -19.79 8.47 24.53
C GLY A 17 -19.28 8.61 23.07
N HIS A 18 -18.07 9.14 22.84
CA HIS A 18 -17.51 9.28 21.49
C HIS A 18 -16.78 8.02 21.02
N LYS A 19 -17.04 7.59 19.78
CA LYS A 19 -16.28 6.50 19.15
C LYS A 19 -14.89 7.00 18.73
N LYS A 20 -13.84 6.32 19.20
CA LYS A 20 -12.45 6.55 18.76
C LYS A 20 -12.37 6.59 17.24
N ARG A 21 -11.69 7.60 16.69
CA ARG A 21 -11.47 7.77 15.25
C ARG A 21 -10.54 6.68 14.75
N LYS A 22 -11.11 5.73 14.01
CA LYS A 22 -10.33 4.69 13.34
C LYS A 22 -9.66 5.28 12.10
N GLU A 23 -8.36 5.51 12.18
CA GLU A 23 -7.54 5.68 10.99
C GLU A 23 -7.32 4.30 10.34
N ARG A 24 -7.45 4.26 9.01
CA ARG A 24 -7.28 3.04 8.21
C ARG A 24 -6.26 3.31 7.13
N LEU A 25 -5.38 2.34 6.94
CA LEU A 25 -4.48 2.20 5.81
C LEU A 25 -4.75 0.84 5.16
N THR A 26 -4.82 0.81 3.84
CA THR A 26 -4.89 -0.45 3.08
C THR A 26 -3.56 -0.67 2.38
N LEU A 27 -3.04 -1.89 2.47
CA LEU A 27 -1.82 -2.32 1.81
C LEU A 27 -2.17 -3.24 0.65
N LEU A 28 -1.60 -3.00 -0.53
CA LEU A 28 -1.58 -3.96 -1.62
C LEU A 28 -0.13 -4.37 -1.89
N ALA A 29 0.12 -5.67 -1.80
CA ALA A 29 1.41 -6.28 -2.07
C ALA A 29 1.22 -7.51 -2.96
N ALA A 30 2.16 -7.74 -3.86
CA ALA A 30 2.18 -8.91 -4.72
C ALA A 30 3.61 -9.41 -4.89
N SER A 31 3.79 -10.72 -4.88
CA SER A 31 5.07 -11.38 -5.18
C SER A 31 4.81 -12.68 -5.92
N ASN A 32 5.83 -13.19 -6.61
CA ASN A 32 5.77 -14.54 -7.15
C ASN A 32 5.86 -15.60 -6.04
N ALA A 33 5.62 -16.86 -6.41
CA ALA A 33 5.56 -17.99 -5.46
C ALA A 33 6.85 -18.17 -4.65
N SER A 34 8.02 -17.95 -5.27
CA SER A 34 9.31 -18.05 -4.59
C SER A 34 9.72 -16.78 -3.83
N GLY A 35 8.94 -15.70 -3.94
CA GLY A 35 9.21 -14.41 -3.29
C GLY A 35 10.45 -13.66 -3.80
N ASN A 36 11.10 -14.12 -4.87
CA ASN A 36 12.31 -13.49 -5.43
C ASN A 36 11.98 -12.30 -6.34
N HIS A 37 10.71 -12.16 -6.74
CA HIS A 37 10.19 -11.01 -7.45
C HIS A 37 9.02 -10.45 -6.67
N LYS A 38 9.16 -9.19 -6.25
CA LYS A 38 8.17 -8.47 -5.45
C LYS A 38 7.79 -7.22 -6.21
N ILE A 39 6.50 -7.03 -6.39
CA ILE A 39 5.92 -5.84 -7.00
C ILE A 39 5.96 -4.70 -5.98
N LYS A 40 6.18 -3.48 -6.45
CA LYS A 40 6.17 -2.30 -5.58
C LYS A 40 4.86 -2.24 -4.76
N VAL A 41 5.02 -2.06 -3.45
CA VAL A 41 3.89 -2.02 -2.52
C VAL A 41 3.09 -0.73 -2.69
N VAL A 42 1.76 -0.84 -2.70
CA VAL A 42 0.85 0.30 -2.73
C VAL A 42 0.18 0.49 -1.37
N ILE A 43 0.25 1.71 -0.84
CA ILE A 43 -0.41 2.13 0.40
C ILE A 43 -1.57 3.05 0.04
N ILE A 44 -2.76 2.76 0.54
CA ILE A 44 -3.95 3.61 0.35
C ILE A 44 -4.36 4.18 1.70
N GLY A 45 -4.41 5.50 1.81
CA GLY A 45 -4.85 6.20 3.01
C GLY A 45 -5.85 7.32 2.73
N LYS A 46 -6.46 7.85 3.80
CA LYS A 46 -7.53 8.86 3.72
C LYS A 46 -7.02 10.25 3.37
N ALA A 47 -5.82 10.61 3.83
CA ALA A 47 -5.23 11.92 3.59
C ALA A 47 -4.44 11.91 2.27
N SER A 48 -4.49 12.99 1.50
CA SER A 48 -3.67 13.09 0.28
C SER A 48 -2.18 13.20 0.62
N LYS A 49 -1.86 13.97 1.67
CA LYS A 49 -0.52 14.10 2.24
C LYS A 49 -0.59 13.75 3.73
N PRO A 50 -0.33 12.50 4.13
CA PRO A 50 -0.34 12.11 5.54
C PRO A 50 0.67 12.91 6.33
N ARG A 51 0.28 13.45 7.49
CA ARG A 51 1.19 14.15 8.39
C ARG A 51 2.37 13.28 8.82
N ALA A 52 2.13 11.98 9.02
CA ALA A 52 3.16 10.99 9.34
C ALA A 52 4.25 10.86 8.26
N LEU A 53 3.96 11.23 7.01
CA LEU A 53 4.90 11.16 5.89
C LEU A 53 5.45 12.54 5.49
N LYS A 54 5.15 13.61 6.25
CA LYS A 54 5.56 14.98 5.90
C LYS A 54 7.08 15.13 5.73
N HIS A 55 7.84 14.40 6.54
CA HIS A 55 9.31 14.43 6.53
C HIS A 55 9.92 13.16 5.92
N ALA A 56 9.08 12.26 5.40
CA ALA A 56 9.52 11.05 4.74
C ALA A 56 9.46 11.25 3.23
N SER A 57 10.56 10.98 2.53
CA SER A 57 10.51 10.92 1.08
C SER A 57 9.82 9.62 0.67
N ILE A 58 8.59 9.69 0.15
CA ILE A 58 7.89 8.50 -0.35
C ILE A 58 8.72 7.79 -1.42
N SER A 59 9.50 8.55 -2.20
CA SER A 59 10.43 8.00 -3.19
C SER A 59 11.53 7.12 -2.59
N SER A 60 11.97 7.37 -1.35
CA SER A 60 12.99 6.55 -0.69
C SER A 60 12.43 5.25 -0.10
N LEU A 61 11.12 5.19 0.15
CA LEU A 61 10.45 4.06 0.79
C LEU A 61 10.12 2.90 -0.18
N GLN A 62 10.40 3.05 -1.48
CA GLN A 62 10.01 2.09 -2.53
C GLN A 62 8.52 1.69 -2.45
N VAL A 63 7.65 2.62 -2.06
CA VAL A 63 6.20 2.42 -2.01
C VAL A 63 5.50 3.48 -2.84
N THR A 64 4.31 3.14 -3.32
CA THR A 64 3.40 4.11 -3.95
C THR A 64 2.30 4.45 -2.96
N TYR A 65 2.11 5.73 -2.65
CA TYR A 65 1.01 6.18 -1.80
C TYR A 65 -0.15 6.70 -2.67
N ARG A 66 -1.37 6.23 -2.41
CA ARG A 66 -2.60 6.68 -3.07
C ARG A 66 -3.62 7.18 -2.04
N ASN A 67 -4.38 8.19 -2.41
CA ASN A 67 -5.44 8.75 -1.57
C ASN A 67 -6.81 8.19 -1.94
N GLN A 68 -7.60 7.79 -0.95
CA GLN A 68 -9.00 7.44 -1.15
C GLN A 68 -9.81 7.73 0.13
N LYS A 69 -10.99 8.36 0.01
CA LYS A 69 -11.77 8.88 1.16
C LYS A 69 -12.07 7.82 2.23
N SER A 70 -12.38 6.59 1.84
CA SER A 70 -12.58 5.50 2.81
C SER A 70 -11.26 4.83 3.23
N ALA A 71 -10.14 5.05 2.54
CA ALA A 71 -8.88 4.29 2.65
C ALA A 71 -9.07 2.79 2.44
N GLN A 72 -9.78 2.44 1.37
CA GLN A 72 -10.12 1.10 0.92
C GLN A 72 -9.67 0.95 -0.53
N MET A 73 -9.36 -0.28 -0.93
CA MET A 73 -9.21 -0.60 -2.33
C MET A 73 -10.57 -0.49 -3.04
N THR A 74 -10.60 0.16 -4.19
CA THR A 74 -11.75 0.15 -5.09
C THR A 74 -11.43 -0.69 -6.33
N GLN A 75 -12.46 -1.12 -7.07
CA GLN A 75 -12.26 -1.85 -8.31
C GLN A 75 -11.42 -1.06 -9.31
N GLU A 76 -11.69 0.24 -9.46
CA GLU A 76 -10.94 1.14 -10.34
C GLU A 76 -9.48 1.27 -9.90
N THR A 77 -9.24 1.51 -8.61
CA THR A 77 -7.88 1.60 -8.08
C THR A 77 -7.08 0.31 -8.31
N PHE A 78 -7.72 -0.85 -8.14
CA PHE A 78 -7.11 -2.14 -8.41
C PHE A 78 -6.83 -2.34 -9.90
N LYS A 79 -7.79 -2.04 -10.78
CA LYS A 79 -7.61 -2.14 -12.24
C LYS A 79 -6.44 -1.30 -12.72
N ASN A 80 -6.34 -0.04 -12.28
CA ASN A 80 -5.24 0.84 -12.67
C ASN A 80 -3.90 0.30 -12.17
N TRP A 81 -3.82 -0.14 -10.90
CA TRP A 81 -2.60 -0.80 -10.42
C TRP A 81 -2.24 -2.07 -11.23
N PHE A 82 -3.23 -2.89 -11.56
CA PHE A 82 -2.99 -4.14 -12.28
C PHE A 82 -2.44 -3.87 -13.69
N LEU A 83 -3.02 -2.92 -14.41
CA LEU A 83 -2.65 -2.60 -15.79
C LEU A 83 -1.37 -1.76 -15.88
N ASP A 84 -1.19 -0.80 -14.97
CA ASP A 84 -0.13 0.21 -15.06
C ASP A 84 1.14 -0.21 -14.31
N ASP A 85 1.00 -0.94 -13.19
CA ASP A 85 2.13 -1.33 -12.33
C ASP A 85 2.43 -2.84 -12.50
N PHE A 86 1.45 -3.71 -12.24
CA PHE A 86 1.67 -5.16 -12.16
C PHE A 86 2.03 -5.80 -13.51
N VAL A 87 1.21 -5.58 -14.55
CA VAL A 87 1.41 -6.22 -15.86
C VAL A 87 2.76 -5.85 -16.49
N PRO A 88 3.18 -4.58 -16.54
CA PRO A 88 4.47 -4.21 -17.12
C PRO A 88 5.65 -4.79 -16.32
N GLU A 89 5.57 -4.76 -14.99
CA GLU A 89 6.63 -5.26 -14.11
C GLU A 89 6.83 -6.77 -14.25
N VAL A 90 5.73 -7.55 -14.27
CA VAL A 90 5.79 -8.99 -14.50
C VAL A 90 6.29 -9.32 -15.91
N LYS A 91 5.83 -8.60 -16.94
CA LYS A 91 6.33 -8.79 -18.32
C LYS A 91 7.83 -8.53 -18.41
N LYS A 92 8.33 -7.50 -17.73
CA LYS A 92 9.76 -7.18 -17.68
C LYS A 92 10.54 -8.31 -17.01
N PHE A 93 10.12 -8.74 -15.82
CA PHE A 93 10.75 -9.84 -15.09
C PHE A 93 10.80 -11.13 -15.91
N LEU A 94 9.70 -11.50 -16.58
CA LEU A 94 9.65 -12.70 -17.42
C LEU A 94 10.56 -12.62 -18.65
N LYS A 95 10.72 -11.43 -19.25
CA LYS A 95 11.67 -11.24 -20.36
C LYS A 95 13.11 -11.43 -19.90
N GLU A 96 13.46 -10.91 -18.73
CA GLU A 96 14.81 -11.02 -18.14
C GLU A 96 15.12 -12.44 -17.66
N LYS A 97 14.10 -13.19 -17.21
CA LYS A 97 14.25 -14.54 -16.65
C LYS A 97 14.04 -15.69 -17.64
N LYS A 98 13.67 -15.42 -18.90
CA LYS A 98 13.64 -16.48 -19.92
C LYS A 98 15.05 -17.07 -19.99
N PRO A 99 15.25 -18.36 -19.65
CA PRO A 99 16.43 -19.05 -20.13
C PRO A 99 16.37 -18.93 -21.65
N ALA A 100 17.49 -18.63 -22.30
CA ALA A 100 17.60 -18.86 -23.73
C ALA A 100 17.07 -20.28 -23.95
N LEU A 101 15.97 -20.43 -24.69
CA LEU A 101 15.63 -21.74 -25.24
C LEU A 101 16.86 -22.09 -26.07
N GLN A 102 17.70 -22.98 -25.52
CA GLN A 102 18.74 -23.62 -26.32
C GLN A 102 17.99 -24.44 -27.39
N PRO A 103 18.44 -24.34 -28.65
CA PRO A 103 17.73 -24.87 -29.81
C PRO A 103 17.48 -26.37 -29.74
#